data_AF-A0A1A0U819-F1
#
_entry.id   AF-A0A1A0U819-F1
#
_cell.length_a   1.000
_cell.length_b   1.000
_cell.length_c   1.000
_cell.angle_alpha   90.00
_cell.angle_beta   90.00
_cell.angle_gamma   90.00
#
_symmetry.space_group_name_H-M   'P 1'
#
loop_
_entity.id
_entity.type
_entity.pdbx_description
1 polymer ?
#
loop_
_entity_poly.entity_id
_entity_poly.type
_entity_poly.pdbx_seq_one_letter_code
_entity_poly.pdbx_strand_id
1 'polypeptide(L)'
;MDGEMRSAAAPRWRGKAGRLEVWYATLSDPVTRAGLWVHCETVAPLAGADAAYAHGWATWFAPDGPPRTERFGPVPARPAAGPWWFDAEDVRVGDERLSGRAGSLAWDLSWTDTGGPLWTFPRAAWERELLPGAQVVLAPTADFTGSLTINDAAARIEGWRGGVAHIYGHGNAKRWAWVHADLGNGDVCEAVTAVSHKPGLNRLAPMAFVRFRIDGKDWPASPLPSLRMRTTLGLQHWQLEGRIGGRRVLIRIDQPADRCVSLQYTDPDGGKAVCTNTEQADVHIEIDDRHWSVLGTGHAEVGLRGRAAPDVNERIPT
;
A
#
# COMPACT_ATOMS: atom_id res chain seq x y z
N MET A 1 7.00 0.80 21.31
CA MET A 1 6.29 -0.28 20.59
C MET A 1 5.69 -1.33 21.54
N ASP A 2 4.36 -1.44 21.57
CA ASP A 2 3.61 -2.50 22.27
C ASP A 2 3.70 -3.88 21.56
N GLY A 3 2.98 -4.88 22.06
CA GLY A 3 2.99 -6.25 21.52
C GLY A 3 2.17 -6.46 20.24
N GLU A 4 1.30 -5.53 19.87
CA GLU A 4 0.51 -5.57 18.63
C GLU A 4 1.29 -4.93 17.48
N MET A 5 1.78 -3.70 17.68
CA MET A 5 2.68 -3.02 16.75
C MET A 5 3.93 -3.87 16.49
N ARG A 6 4.49 -4.55 17.51
CA ARG A 6 5.60 -5.51 17.29
C ARG A 6 5.23 -6.69 16.39
N SER A 7 3.99 -7.18 16.44
CA SER A 7 3.53 -8.28 15.57
C SER A 7 3.34 -7.80 14.12
N ALA A 8 2.88 -6.56 13.96
CA ALA A 8 2.68 -5.93 12.66
C ALA A 8 4.00 -5.50 11.99
N ALA A 9 4.90 -4.85 12.74
CA ALA A 9 6.11 -4.20 12.25
C ALA A 9 7.40 -5.03 12.37
N ALA A 10 7.37 -6.23 12.95
CA ALA A 10 8.54 -7.12 12.89
C ALA A 10 8.71 -7.66 11.46
N PRO A 11 9.87 -7.48 10.82
CA PRO A 11 10.12 -8.04 9.49
C PRO A 11 9.86 -9.54 9.45
N ARG A 12 9.36 -10.07 8.34
CA ARG A 12 8.86 -11.45 8.23
C ARG A 12 9.81 -12.36 7.48
N TRP A 13 10.55 -11.86 6.50
CA TRP A 13 11.51 -12.64 5.71
C TRP A 13 12.76 -12.97 6.52
N ARG A 14 13.20 -14.22 6.40
CA ARG A 14 14.37 -14.78 7.11
C ARG A 14 15.23 -15.64 6.17
N GLY A 15 15.46 -15.15 4.95
CA GLY A 15 16.24 -15.88 3.94
C GLY A 15 15.49 -17.05 3.30
N LYS A 16 14.15 -17.05 3.33
CA LYS A 16 13.33 -18.10 2.70
C LYS A 16 13.02 -17.75 1.25
N ALA A 17 13.30 -18.66 0.33
CA ALA A 17 12.93 -18.53 -1.09
C ALA A 17 11.40 -18.53 -1.30
N GLY A 18 10.95 -17.98 -2.43
CA GLY A 18 9.53 -17.87 -2.77
C GLY A 18 8.77 -16.86 -1.92
N ARG A 19 9.41 -15.74 -1.55
CA ARG A 19 8.86 -14.73 -0.63
C ARG A 19 8.97 -13.31 -1.15
N LEU A 20 7.95 -12.54 -0.79
CA LEU A 20 7.85 -11.11 -1.03
C LEU A 20 7.58 -10.42 0.29
N GLU A 21 8.34 -9.36 0.59
CA GLU A 21 8.11 -8.46 1.73
C GLU A 21 8.20 -7.02 1.24
N VAL A 22 7.20 -6.21 1.59
CA VAL A 22 7.08 -4.82 1.16
C VAL A 22 6.82 -3.91 2.35
N TRP A 23 7.56 -2.81 2.41
CA TRP A 23 7.28 -1.66 3.27
C TRP A 23 6.83 -0.50 2.40
N TYR A 24 5.77 0.15 2.82
CA TYR A 24 5.05 1.13 2.02
C TYR A 24 4.77 2.37 2.87
N ALA A 25 4.97 3.56 2.31
CA ALA A 25 4.40 4.80 2.84
C ALA A 25 3.58 5.52 1.76
N THR A 26 2.30 5.74 2.07
CA THR A 26 1.40 6.67 1.40
C THR A 26 1.38 7.96 2.22
N LEU A 27 1.49 9.12 1.57
CA LEU A 27 1.24 10.40 2.24
C LEU A 27 0.87 11.48 1.24
N SER A 28 -0.11 12.31 1.61
CA SER A 28 -0.55 13.45 0.81
C SER A 28 -0.71 14.70 1.68
N ASP A 29 -0.48 15.85 1.07
CA ASP A 29 -0.73 17.16 1.65
C ASP A 29 -2.24 17.44 1.63
N PRO A 30 -2.92 17.61 2.79
CA PRO A 30 -4.34 17.93 2.83
C PRO A 30 -4.67 19.31 2.24
N VAL A 31 -3.69 20.21 2.08
CA VAL A 31 -3.85 21.55 1.51
C VAL A 31 -3.60 21.57 0.01
N THR A 32 -2.40 21.17 -0.43
CA THR A 32 -2.03 21.25 -1.86
C THR A 32 -2.43 20.03 -2.68
N ARG A 33 -2.79 18.91 -2.05
CA ARG A 33 -3.03 17.61 -2.70
C ARG A 33 -1.81 17.05 -3.43
N ALA A 34 -0.61 17.55 -3.11
CA ALA A 34 0.61 16.83 -3.43
C ALA A 34 0.59 15.45 -2.75
N GLY A 35 1.24 14.46 -3.35
CA GLY A 35 1.35 13.11 -2.79
C GLY A 35 2.77 12.56 -2.95
N LEU A 36 3.18 11.70 -2.04
CA LEU A 36 4.40 10.92 -2.12
C LEU A 36 4.07 9.46 -1.82
N TRP A 37 4.51 8.60 -2.72
CA TRP A 37 4.52 7.16 -2.53
C TRP A 37 5.96 6.70 -2.38
N VAL A 38 6.30 6.02 -1.29
CA VAL A 38 7.57 5.29 -1.14
C VAL A 38 7.29 3.79 -1.02
N HIS A 39 7.93 2.98 -1.86
CA HIS A 39 7.82 1.53 -1.90
C HIS A 39 9.20 0.90 -1.73
N CYS A 40 9.36 0.00 -0.75
CA CYS A 40 10.58 -0.75 -0.49
C CYS A 40 10.27 -2.25 -0.53
N GLU A 41 10.75 -2.95 -1.55
CA GLU A 41 10.41 -4.33 -1.87
C GLU A 41 11.62 -5.25 -1.72
N THR A 42 11.45 -6.37 -1.02
CA THR A 42 12.40 -7.49 -1.00
C THR A 42 11.78 -8.69 -1.69
N VAL A 43 12.37 -9.09 -2.81
CA VAL A 43 11.98 -10.29 -3.57
C VAL A 43 12.99 -11.39 -3.31
N ALA A 44 12.53 -12.56 -2.86
CA ALA A 44 13.33 -13.76 -2.72
C ALA A 44 12.86 -14.84 -3.71
N PRO A 45 13.50 -14.96 -4.90
CA PRO A 45 13.06 -15.85 -5.97
C PRO A 45 12.93 -17.33 -5.58
N LEU A 46 12.07 -18.08 -6.27
CA LEU A 46 11.97 -19.54 -6.12
C LEU A 46 13.26 -20.27 -6.55
N ALA A 47 14.04 -19.71 -7.47
CA ALA A 47 15.25 -20.32 -8.01
C ALA A 47 16.42 -20.40 -7.00
N GLY A 48 16.34 -19.67 -5.88
CA GLY A 48 17.32 -19.71 -4.80
C GLY A 48 17.20 -18.48 -3.89
N ALA A 49 17.30 -18.69 -2.57
CA ALA A 49 17.22 -17.59 -1.61
C ALA A 49 18.43 -16.64 -1.68
N ASP A 50 19.60 -17.14 -2.10
CA ASP A 50 20.81 -16.34 -2.28
C ASP A 50 20.71 -15.37 -3.48
N ALA A 51 19.70 -15.54 -4.33
CA ALA A 51 19.34 -14.60 -5.40
C ALA A 51 18.29 -13.56 -4.96
N ALA A 52 18.03 -13.43 -3.65
CA ALA A 52 17.12 -12.41 -3.12
C ALA A 52 17.70 -11.01 -3.32
N TYR A 53 16.83 -10.07 -3.73
CA TYR A 53 17.20 -8.69 -4.01
C TYR A 53 16.21 -7.72 -3.37
N ALA A 54 16.74 -6.58 -2.96
CA ALA A 54 16.00 -5.44 -2.45
C ALA A 54 16.05 -4.33 -3.48
N HIS A 55 14.91 -3.69 -3.71
CA HIS A 55 14.76 -2.57 -4.63
C HIS A 55 13.53 -1.75 -4.21
N GLY A 56 13.23 -0.70 -4.96
CA GLY A 56 12.01 0.05 -4.71
C GLY A 56 11.92 1.28 -5.58
N TRP A 57 11.07 2.19 -5.15
CA TRP A 57 10.83 3.44 -5.84
C TRP A 57 10.22 4.50 -4.93
N ALA A 58 10.38 5.75 -5.33
CA ALA A 58 9.57 6.86 -4.87
C ALA A 58 8.78 7.43 -6.05
N THR A 59 7.50 7.73 -5.87
CA THR A 59 6.70 8.47 -6.85
C THR A 59 6.21 9.77 -6.24
N TRP A 60 6.62 10.88 -6.85
CA TRP A 60 6.08 12.20 -6.57
C TRP A 60 4.80 12.43 -7.36
N PHE A 61 3.73 12.83 -6.68
CA PHE A 61 2.47 13.29 -7.27
C PHE A 61 2.38 14.80 -7.04
N ALA A 62 2.65 15.59 -8.08
CA ALA A 62 2.57 17.04 -7.98
C ALA A 62 1.11 17.52 -7.77
N PRO A 63 0.87 18.63 -7.05
CA PRO A 63 -0.45 19.29 -7.02
C PRO A 63 -1.02 19.53 -8.43
N ASP A 64 -0.13 20.01 -9.31
CA ASP A 64 -0.41 20.31 -10.70
C ASP A 64 0.54 19.52 -11.60
N GLY A 65 -0.03 18.78 -12.56
CA GLY A 65 0.73 18.05 -13.58
C GLY A 65 0.93 16.56 -13.29
N PRO A 66 1.75 15.88 -14.12
CA PRO A 66 1.90 14.43 -14.07
C PRO A 66 2.73 13.97 -12.86
N PRO A 67 2.39 12.84 -12.22
CA PRO A 67 3.32 12.15 -11.32
C PRO A 67 4.61 11.71 -12.02
N ARG A 68 5.64 11.44 -11.20
CA ARG A 68 7.01 11.14 -11.62
C ARG A 68 7.62 10.11 -10.67
N THR A 69 7.96 8.93 -11.17
CA THR A 69 8.62 7.87 -10.39
C THR A 69 10.13 7.88 -10.60
N GLU A 70 10.89 7.58 -9.56
CA GLU A 70 12.29 7.16 -9.66
C GLU A 70 12.51 5.87 -8.87
N ARG A 71 13.51 5.08 -9.26
CA ARG A 71 13.82 3.76 -8.68
C ARG A 71 15.15 3.74 -7.95
N PHE A 72 15.31 2.78 -7.05
CA PHE A 72 16.57 2.35 -6.46
C PHE A 72 16.65 0.81 -6.53
N GLY A 73 17.86 0.26 -6.47
CA GLY A 73 18.08 -1.18 -6.65
C GLY A 73 17.99 -1.64 -8.11
N PRO A 74 18.10 -2.97 -8.35
CA PRO A 74 18.19 -4.02 -7.35
C PRO A 74 19.60 -4.24 -6.77
N VAL A 75 19.67 -4.40 -5.45
CA VAL A 75 20.88 -4.83 -4.71
C VAL A 75 20.62 -6.14 -3.97
N PRO A 76 21.66 -6.95 -3.65
CA PRO A 76 21.49 -8.20 -2.90
C PRO A 76 20.83 -7.96 -1.53
N ALA A 77 19.71 -8.64 -1.26
CA ALA A 77 19.00 -8.51 0.01
C ALA A 77 19.62 -9.37 1.10
N ARG A 78 19.46 -8.93 2.36
CA ARG A 78 19.74 -9.73 3.56
C ARG A 78 18.57 -9.59 4.52
N PRO A 79 18.29 -10.61 5.37
CA PRO A 79 17.28 -10.47 6.42
C PRO A 79 17.59 -9.24 7.29
N ALA A 80 16.57 -8.44 7.56
CA ALA A 80 16.69 -7.20 8.33
C ALA A 80 17.34 -7.44 9.71
N ALA A 81 18.22 -6.53 10.11
CA ALA A 81 18.98 -6.61 11.35
C ALA A 81 19.12 -5.23 12.01
N GLY A 82 19.15 -5.19 13.34
CA GLY A 82 19.21 -3.94 14.10
C GLY A 82 17.83 -3.24 14.16
N PRO A 83 17.79 -1.89 14.11
CA PRO A 83 16.56 -1.12 14.29
C PRO A 83 15.72 -0.99 13.01
N TRP A 84 16.31 -1.29 11.85
CA TRP A 84 15.66 -1.09 10.54
C TRP A 84 14.82 -2.31 10.15
N TRP A 85 13.64 -2.03 9.63
CA TRP A 85 12.73 -3.01 9.03
C TRP A 85 13.13 -3.34 7.59
N PHE A 86 13.73 -2.36 6.91
CA PHE A 86 14.36 -2.46 5.59
C PHE A 86 15.59 -1.54 5.56
N ASP A 87 16.71 -2.00 5.00
CA ASP A 87 17.97 -1.24 4.84
C ASP A 87 18.67 -1.74 3.56
N ALA A 88 18.58 -0.96 2.47
CA ALA A 88 19.19 -1.27 1.17
C ALA A 88 19.41 -0.01 0.33
N GLU A 89 20.59 0.12 -0.30
CA GLU A 89 20.94 1.23 -1.22
C GLU A 89 20.60 2.62 -0.66
N ASP A 90 21.09 2.91 0.56
CA ASP A 90 20.82 4.13 1.35
C ASP A 90 19.35 4.39 1.72
N VAL A 91 18.41 3.51 1.34
CA VAL A 91 17.00 3.55 1.75
C VAL A 91 16.78 2.74 3.03
N ARG A 92 16.15 3.36 4.02
CA ARG A 92 15.86 2.80 5.34
C ARG A 92 14.43 3.04 5.76
N VAL A 93 13.80 1.98 6.27
CA VAL A 93 12.49 2.01 6.91
C VAL A 93 12.64 1.50 8.34
N GLY A 94 12.02 2.16 9.32
CA GLY A 94 12.03 1.73 10.71
C GLY A 94 10.93 2.39 11.55
N ASP A 95 10.99 2.16 12.86
CA ASP A 95 10.05 2.73 13.83
C ASP A 95 10.08 4.25 13.75
N GLU A 96 8.93 4.86 13.45
CA GLU A 96 8.71 6.32 13.28
C GLU A 96 9.60 7.01 12.23
N ARG A 97 10.31 6.26 11.35
CA ARG A 97 11.32 6.81 10.42
C ARG A 97 11.33 6.17 9.04
N LEU A 98 11.51 7.01 8.03
CA LEU A 98 11.66 6.62 6.63
C LEU A 98 12.61 7.61 5.92
N SER A 99 13.77 7.14 5.46
CA SER A 99 14.72 7.98 4.73
C SER A 99 15.34 7.23 3.56
N GLY A 100 15.82 7.95 2.55
CA GLY A 100 16.38 7.32 1.35
C GLY A 100 16.51 8.21 0.14
N ARG A 101 16.93 7.60 -0.97
CA ARG A 101 17.04 8.24 -2.29
C ARG A 101 16.65 7.25 -3.38
N ALA A 102 15.97 7.75 -4.40
CA ALA A 102 15.71 7.08 -5.66
C ALA A 102 16.03 8.08 -6.78
N GLY A 103 17.18 7.92 -7.42
CA GLY A 103 17.74 8.91 -8.35
C GLY A 103 17.84 10.31 -7.73
N SER A 104 17.09 11.29 -8.26
CA SER A 104 17.05 12.67 -7.72
C SER A 104 15.99 12.91 -6.63
N LEU A 105 15.02 12.00 -6.45
CA LEU A 105 14.11 12.04 -5.30
C LEU A 105 14.87 11.58 -4.06
N ALA A 106 14.90 12.41 -3.02
CA ALA A 106 15.48 12.04 -1.73
C ALA A 106 14.56 12.47 -0.59
N TRP A 107 14.44 11.67 0.46
CA TRP A 107 13.52 11.93 1.57
C TRP A 107 14.17 11.63 2.90
N ASP A 108 13.81 12.41 3.91
CA ASP A 108 14.09 12.14 5.32
C ASP A 108 12.84 12.53 6.10
N LEU A 109 12.07 11.51 6.49
CA LEU A 109 10.71 11.63 7.02
C LEU A 109 10.65 10.95 8.38
N SER A 110 9.98 11.62 9.32
CA SER A 110 9.51 11.04 10.56
C SER A 110 7.99 10.99 10.55
N TRP A 111 7.41 9.96 11.15
CA TRP A 111 5.96 9.81 11.25
C TRP A 111 5.53 9.46 12.66
N THR A 112 4.34 9.92 13.06
CA THR A 112 3.71 9.55 14.33
C THR A 112 2.26 9.17 14.10
N ASP A 113 1.71 8.30 14.94
CA ASP A 113 0.29 7.98 14.92
C ASP A 113 -0.24 7.86 16.35
N THR A 114 -1.49 8.27 16.55
CA THR A 114 -2.20 8.14 17.83
C THR A 114 -2.96 6.81 17.95
N GLY A 115 -3.21 6.13 16.82
CA GLY A 115 -3.87 4.84 16.76
C GLY A 115 -2.91 3.66 16.70
N GLY A 116 -3.37 2.49 17.11
CA GLY A 116 -2.65 1.23 16.88
C GLY A 116 -2.82 0.71 15.44
N PRO A 117 -2.09 -0.36 15.05
CA PRO A 117 -2.17 -0.95 13.72
C PRO A 117 -3.60 -1.29 13.28
N LEU A 118 -3.87 -1.11 11.98
CA LEU A 118 -5.14 -1.45 11.35
C LEU A 118 -5.03 -2.77 10.61
N TRP A 119 -5.71 -3.79 11.14
CA TRP A 119 -5.69 -5.15 10.58
C TRP A 119 -6.74 -5.31 9.47
N THR A 120 -6.36 -4.98 8.23
CA THR A 120 -7.17 -5.23 7.01
C THR A 120 -7.50 -6.71 6.88
N PHE A 121 -6.46 -7.54 6.95
CA PHE A 121 -6.55 -8.99 7.01
C PHE A 121 -6.60 -9.47 8.48
N PRO A 122 -7.13 -10.68 8.75
CA PRO A 122 -7.18 -11.21 10.10
C PRO A 122 -5.76 -11.36 10.68
N ARG A 123 -5.50 -10.81 11.86
CA ARG A 123 -4.20 -10.87 12.55
C ARG A 123 -3.61 -12.29 12.62
N ALA A 124 -4.45 -13.30 12.89
CA ALA A 124 -4.01 -14.70 12.90
C ALA A 124 -3.56 -15.23 11.51
N ALA A 125 -4.06 -14.66 10.40
CA ALA A 125 -3.63 -15.01 9.06
C ALA A 125 -2.27 -14.39 8.69
N TRP A 126 -1.96 -13.21 9.24
CA TRP A 126 -0.65 -12.57 9.20
C TRP A 126 0.38 -13.35 10.02
N GLU A 127 0.10 -13.54 11.31
CA GLU A 127 1.01 -14.18 12.28
C GLU A 127 1.34 -15.64 11.92
N ARG A 128 0.43 -16.34 11.25
CA ARG A 128 0.58 -17.75 10.87
C ARG A 128 0.72 -17.99 9.36
N GLU A 129 0.85 -16.94 8.55
CA GLU A 129 1.03 -16.99 7.09
C GLU A 129 -0.02 -17.82 6.33
N LEU A 130 -1.29 -17.73 6.75
CA LEU A 130 -2.36 -18.60 6.25
C LEU A 130 -2.88 -18.22 4.84
N LEU A 131 -2.50 -17.03 4.35
CA LEU A 131 -2.92 -16.50 3.05
C LEU A 131 -1.74 -16.43 2.06
N PRO A 132 -2.00 -16.40 0.74
CA PRO A 132 -0.94 -16.22 -0.27
C PRO A 132 -0.09 -14.97 -0.04
N GLY A 133 -0.73 -13.89 0.41
CA GLY A 133 -0.14 -12.71 1.01
C GLY A 133 -1.17 -12.03 1.92
N ALA A 134 -0.71 -11.17 2.82
CA ALA A 134 -1.53 -10.35 3.71
C ALA A 134 -0.83 -9.01 3.95
N GLN A 135 -1.61 -8.00 4.34
CA GLN A 135 -1.08 -6.70 4.78
C GLN A 135 -1.63 -6.28 6.13
N VAL A 136 -0.90 -5.38 6.77
CA VAL A 136 -1.30 -4.62 7.96
C VAL A 136 -0.82 -3.17 7.79
N VAL A 137 -1.66 -2.21 8.15
CA VAL A 137 -1.25 -0.81 8.20
C VAL A 137 -0.77 -0.53 9.62
N LEU A 138 0.50 -0.16 9.77
CA LEU A 138 1.16 0.06 11.06
C LEU A 138 0.65 1.34 11.70
N ALA A 139 0.68 2.42 10.91
CA ALA A 139 0.24 3.75 11.25
C ALA A 139 -0.80 4.18 10.21
N PRO A 140 -2.11 3.91 10.42
CA PRO A 140 -3.17 4.14 9.44
C PRO A 140 -3.68 5.59 9.39
N THR A 141 -3.22 6.44 10.30
CA THR A 141 -3.54 7.86 10.40
C THR A 141 -2.26 8.64 10.71
N ALA A 142 -1.19 8.30 9.99
CA ALA A 142 0.14 8.83 10.22
C ALA A 142 0.21 10.34 9.92
N ASP A 143 0.81 11.09 10.84
CA ASP A 143 1.26 12.46 10.62
C ASP A 143 2.73 12.46 10.23
N PHE A 144 3.03 12.92 9.01
CA PHE A 144 4.37 12.95 8.46
C PHE A 144 4.99 14.35 8.57
N THR A 145 6.25 14.38 8.99
CA THR A 145 7.09 15.57 9.03
C THR A 145 8.48 15.27 8.49
N GLY A 146 9.20 16.28 8.00
CA GLY A 146 10.58 16.14 7.52
C GLY A 146 10.85 16.90 6.25
N SER A 147 11.54 16.27 5.30
CA SER A 147 11.93 16.88 4.03
C SER A 147 11.86 15.90 2.86
N LEU A 148 11.55 16.45 1.69
CA LEU A 148 11.53 15.78 0.40
C LEU A 148 12.27 16.65 -0.62
N THR A 149 13.27 16.10 -1.30
CA THR A 149 14.00 16.77 -2.37
C THR A 149 13.46 16.30 -3.72
N ILE A 150 13.16 17.23 -4.61
CA ILE A 150 12.65 16.99 -5.96
C ILE A 150 13.45 17.88 -6.92
N ASN A 151 14.19 17.29 -7.87
CA ASN A 151 15.04 18.03 -8.81
C ASN A 151 15.94 19.07 -8.09
N ASP A 152 16.67 18.63 -7.07
CA ASP A 152 17.54 19.43 -6.18
C ASP A 152 16.84 20.52 -5.33
N ALA A 153 15.53 20.70 -5.45
CA ALA A 153 14.75 21.60 -4.60
C ALA A 153 14.19 20.85 -3.38
N ALA A 154 14.55 21.31 -2.17
CA ALA A 154 14.02 20.76 -0.91
C ALA A 154 12.65 21.38 -0.56
N ALA A 155 11.62 20.54 -0.54
CA ALA A 155 10.31 20.80 0.03
C ALA A 155 10.26 20.32 1.49
N ARG A 156 9.62 21.12 2.36
CA ARG A 156 9.34 20.74 3.75
C ARG A 156 8.06 19.91 3.79
N ILE A 157 8.10 18.80 4.53
CA ILE A 157 6.93 17.97 4.84
C ILE A 157 6.50 18.31 6.27
N GLU A 158 5.24 18.71 6.46
CA GLU A 158 4.67 19.10 7.74
C GLU A 158 3.16 18.90 7.71
N GLY A 159 2.61 18.04 8.60
CA GLY A 159 1.18 17.74 8.65
C GLY A 159 0.65 16.95 7.45
N TRP A 160 1.52 16.27 6.71
CA TRP A 160 1.10 15.39 5.62
C TRP A 160 0.47 14.12 6.19
N ARG A 161 -0.57 13.62 5.53
CA ARG A 161 -1.48 12.60 6.06
C ARG A 161 -1.43 11.33 5.22
N GLY A 162 -1.41 10.16 5.85
CA GLY A 162 -1.48 8.90 5.11
C GLY A 162 -1.18 7.67 5.98
N GLY A 163 -0.58 6.66 5.36
CA GLY A 163 -0.43 5.32 5.94
C GLY A 163 0.97 4.74 5.77
N VAL A 164 1.50 4.12 6.83
CA VAL A 164 2.65 3.21 6.73
C VAL A 164 2.17 1.77 6.79
N ALA A 165 2.42 0.98 5.75
CA ALA A 165 1.93 -0.39 5.63
C ALA A 165 3.05 -1.42 5.41
N HIS A 166 2.77 -2.65 5.82
CA HIS A 166 3.66 -3.79 5.68
C HIS A 166 2.90 -4.97 5.05
N ILE A 167 3.45 -5.51 3.96
CA ILE A 167 2.88 -6.61 3.19
C ILE A 167 3.87 -7.78 3.20
N TYR A 168 3.39 -9.00 3.44
CA TYR A 168 4.21 -10.21 3.34
C TYR A 168 3.46 -11.35 2.66
N GLY A 169 4.13 -12.08 1.77
CA GLY A 169 3.50 -13.14 0.99
C GLY A 169 4.44 -13.93 0.09
N HIS A 170 3.86 -14.51 -0.96
CA HIS A 170 4.53 -15.33 -1.97
C HIS A 170 4.49 -14.68 -3.37
N GLY A 171 4.20 -13.38 -3.44
CA GLY A 171 3.85 -12.66 -4.66
C GLY A 171 2.42 -12.10 -4.64
N ASN A 172 2.12 -11.31 -5.66
CA ASN A 172 0.91 -10.49 -5.80
C ASN A 172 -0.33 -11.31 -6.21
N ALA A 173 -1.52 -10.73 -6.07
CA ALA A 173 -2.77 -11.33 -6.55
C ALA A 173 -2.80 -11.45 -8.09
N LYS A 174 -3.73 -12.24 -8.65
CA LYS A 174 -3.98 -12.26 -10.11
C LYS A 174 -4.57 -10.95 -10.61
N ARG A 175 -5.46 -10.39 -9.79
CA ARG A 175 -5.98 -9.03 -9.88
C ARG A 175 -6.31 -8.55 -8.48
N TRP A 176 -6.07 -7.28 -8.20
CA TRP A 176 -6.45 -6.64 -6.95
C TRP A 176 -6.89 -5.20 -7.16
N ALA A 177 -7.59 -4.68 -6.16
CA ALA A 177 -7.61 -3.26 -5.85
C ALA A 177 -7.36 -3.06 -4.36
N TRP A 178 -6.73 -1.94 -4.01
CA TRP A 178 -6.49 -1.50 -2.64
C TRP A 178 -6.79 0.00 -2.55
N VAL A 179 -7.47 0.42 -1.49
CA VAL A 179 -7.66 1.83 -1.12
C VAL A 179 -7.26 2.03 0.33
N HIS A 180 -6.58 3.14 0.57
CA HIS A 180 -6.31 3.68 1.90
C HIS A 180 -6.75 5.15 1.91
N ALA A 181 -7.55 5.53 2.89
CA ALA A 181 -8.10 6.88 3.00
C ALA A 181 -8.21 7.33 4.46
N ASP A 182 -7.40 8.31 4.86
CA ASP A 182 -7.62 9.12 6.07
C ASP A 182 -8.92 9.90 5.87
N LEU A 183 -9.90 9.67 6.74
CA LEU A 183 -11.23 10.28 6.66
C LEU A 183 -11.37 11.51 7.57
N GLY A 184 -10.28 11.92 8.22
CA GLY A 184 -10.22 13.00 9.20
C GLY A 184 -10.57 12.55 10.62
N ASN A 185 -10.08 13.30 11.62
CA ASN A 185 -10.36 13.09 13.05
C ASN A 185 -9.98 11.69 13.60
N GLY A 186 -9.08 10.97 12.95
CA GLY A 186 -8.70 9.59 13.31
C GLY A 186 -9.62 8.51 12.74
N ASP A 187 -10.64 8.88 11.95
CA ASP A 187 -11.38 7.93 11.12
C ASP A 187 -10.53 7.55 9.89
N VAL A 188 -10.54 6.27 9.49
CA VAL A 188 -9.79 5.77 8.33
C VAL A 188 -10.55 4.61 7.67
N CYS A 189 -10.48 4.53 6.34
CA CYS A 189 -10.90 3.38 5.55
C CYS A 189 -9.72 2.69 4.88
N GLU A 190 -9.70 1.38 4.98
CA GLU A 190 -8.65 0.51 4.48
C GLU A 190 -9.31 -0.73 3.88
N ALA A 191 -9.26 -0.89 2.55
CA ALA A 191 -9.96 -1.96 1.87
C ALA A 191 -9.18 -2.56 0.71
N VAL A 192 -9.15 -3.89 0.66
CA VAL A 192 -8.50 -4.68 -0.39
C VAL A 192 -9.52 -5.63 -0.99
N THR A 193 -9.56 -5.75 -2.31
CA THR A 193 -10.32 -6.80 -3.00
C THR A 193 -9.43 -7.53 -3.99
N ALA A 194 -9.33 -8.86 -3.87
CA ALA A 194 -8.34 -9.63 -4.60
C ALA A 194 -8.86 -10.97 -5.13
N VAL A 195 -8.32 -11.41 -6.27
CA VAL A 195 -8.42 -12.80 -6.74
C VAL A 195 -7.03 -13.42 -6.72
N SER A 196 -6.88 -14.54 -6.01
CA SER A 196 -5.61 -15.27 -5.90
C SER A 196 -5.04 -15.70 -7.26
N HIS A 197 -3.72 -15.71 -7.40
CA HIS A 197 -3.05 -16.26 -8.59
C HIS A 197 -3.00 -17.80 -8.59
N LYS A 198 -3.15 -18.44 -7.42
CA LYS A 198 -3.03 -19.90 -7.27
C LYS A 198 -4.05 -20.66 -8.16
N PRO A 199 -3.65 -21.79 -8.78
CA PRO A 199 -4.56 -22.65 -9.53
C PRO A 199 -5.83 -23.00 -8.75
N GLY A 200 -6.96 -23.08 -9.45
CA GLY A 200 -8.29 -23.30 -8.85
C GLY A 200 -8.93 -22.03 -8.25
N LEU A 201 -8.17 -21.24 -7.48
CA LEU A 201 -8.67 -19.99 -6.88
C LEU A 201 -8.72 -18.82 -7.88
N ASN A 202 -7.92 -18.90 -8.95
CA ASN A 202 -7.76 -17.84 -9.95
C ASN A 202 -8.96 -17.61 -10.91
N ARG A 203 -10.10 -18.27 -10.67
CA ARG A 203 -11.38 -18.09 -11.36
C ARG A 203 -12.50 -17.59 -10.44
N LEU A 204 -12.25 -17.43 -9.14
CA LEU A 204 -13.24 -17.00 -8.17
C LEU A 204 -13.58 -15.51 -8.32
N ALA A 205 -14.72 -15.12 -7.72
CA ALA A 205 -15.04 -13.71 -7.52
C ALA A 205 -13.97 -13.04 -6.62
N PRO A 206 -13.71 -11.72 -6.78
CA PRO A 206 -12.84 -10.99 -5.87
C PRO A 206 -13.31 -11.12 -4.42
N MET A 207 -12.37 -11.40 -3.52
CA MET A 207 -12.61 -11.47 -2.09
C MET A 207 -12.24 -10.14 -1.45
N ALA A 208 -13.24 -9.45 -0.89
CA ALA A 208 -13.05 -8.16 -0.22
C ALA A 208 -12.70 -8.34 1.26
N PHE A 209 -11.62 -7.70 1.69
CA PHE A 209 -11.27 -7.42 3.08
C PHE A 209 -11.43 -5.92 3.29
N VAL A 210 -12.20 -5.53 4.30
CA VAL A 210 -12.54 -4.13 4.56
C VAL A 210 -12.35 -3.89 6.04
N ARG A 211 -11.65 -2.82 6.40
CA ARG A 211 -11.46 -2.36 7.76
C ARG A 211 -11.64 -0.85 7.79
N PHE A 212 -12.49 -0.40 8.70
CA PHE A 212 -12.62 0.99 9.06
C PHE A 212 -12.14 1.15 10.50
N ARG A 213 -11.58 2.31 10.83
CA ARG A 213 -11.60 2.85 12.19
C ARG A 213 -12.53 4.03 12.16
N ILE A 214 -13.55 4.03 13.02
CA ILE A 214 -14.57 5.09 13.09
C ILE A 214 -14.86 5.38 14.55
N ASP A 215 -14.82 6.65 14.94
CA ASP A 215 -14.95 7.11 16.34
C ASP A 215 -14.02 6.34 17.30
N GLY A 216 -12.79 6.07 16.85
CA GLY A 216 -11.78 5.28 17.57
C GLY A 216 -12.05 3.76 17.66
N LYS A 217 -12.95 3.21 16.84
CA LYS A 217 -13.33 1.78 16.88
C LYS A 217 -13.12 1.06 15.55
N ASP A 218 -12.44 -0.07 15.60
CA ASP A 218 -12.16 -0.90 14.42
C ASP A 218 -13.35 -1.78 14.05
N TRP A 219 -13.91 -1.56 12.86
CA TRP A 219 -15.10 -2.23 12.34
C TRP A 219 -14.79 -2.82 10.95
N PRO A 220 -15.15 -4.08 10.64
CA PRO A 220 -16.25 -4.90 11.18
C PRO A 220 -16.02 -5.71 12.47
N ALA A 221 -14.84 -5.63 13.10
CA ALA A 221 -14.32 -6.57 14.11
C ALA A 221 -14.20 -8.06 13.68
N SER A 222 -15.07 -8.57 12.79
CA SER A 222 -15.01 -9.92 12.22
C SER A 222 -13.65 -10.25 11.56
N PRO A 223 -13.13 -11.48 11.73
CA PRO A 223 -11.95 -12.00 11.01
C PRO A 223 -12.32 -12.69 9.69
N LEU A 224 -13.58 -12.63 9.25
CA LEU A 224 -13.99 -13.16 7.94
C LEU A 224 -13.90 -12.08 6.85
N PRO A 225 -13.66 -12.46 5.59
CA PRO A 225 -13.83 -11.55 4.46
C PRO A 225 -15.25 -10.97 4.43
N SER A 226 -15.42 -9.83 3.78
CA SER A 226 -16.71 -9.15 3.61
C SER A 226 -17.54 -9.83 2.52
N LEU A 227 -17.98 -11.07 2.76
CA LEU A 227 -18.66 -11.97 1.81
C LEU A 227 -19.97 -11.42 1.20
N ARG A 228 -20.52 -10.34 1.78
CA ARG A 228 -21.73 -9.66 1.29
C ARG A 228 -21.42 -8.34 0.56
N MET A 229 -20.16 -8.05 0.27
CA MET A 229 -19.73 -6.97 -0.62
C MET A 229 -19.52 -7.53 -2.03
N ARG A 230 -20.00 -6.80 -3.03
CA ARG A 230 -19.71 -7.02 -4.45
C ARG A 230 -18.60 -6.06 -4.87
N THR A 231 -17.73 -6.52 -5.76
CA THR A 231 -16.67 -5.70 -6.36
C THR A 231 -16.99 -5.42 -7.82
N THR A 232 -17.02 -4.14 -8.18
CA THR A 232 -16.85 -3.68 -9.58
C THR A 232 -15.41 -3.19 -9.69
N LEU A 233 -14.62 -3.76 -10.60
CA LEU A 233 -13.18 -3.48 -10.72
C LEU A 233 -12.83 -3.03 -12.14
N GLY A 234 -12.56 -1.73 -12.30
CA GLY A 234 -11.95 -1.12 -13.47
C GLY A 234 -10.69 -0.33 -13.09
N LEU A 235 -9.92 0.12 -14.07
CA LEU A 235 -8.64 0.81 -13.85
C LEU A 235 -8.77 2.26 -13.38
N GLN A 236 -9.76 3.00 -13.91
CA GLN A 236 -10.02 4.41 -13.54
C GLN A 236 -11.11 4.54 -12.47
N HIS A 237 -11.93 3.50 -12.31
CA HIS A 237 -13.06 3.48 -11.42
C HIS A 237 -13.28 2.08 -10.88
N TRP A 238 -13.42 1.95 -9.56
CA TRP A 238 -13.81 0.71 -8.91
C TRP A 238 -14.60 0.99 -7.63
N GLN A 239 -15.40 0.01 -7.21
CA GLN A 239 -16.20 0.14 -6.00
C GLN A 239 -16.42 -1.20 -5.29
N LEU A 240 -16.63 -1.08 -3.97
CA LEU A 240 -17.12 -2.12 -3.09
C LEU A 240 -18.50 -1.72 -2.59
N GLU A 241 -19.53 -2.52 -2.88
CA GLU A 241 -20.91 -2.21 -2.49
C GLU A 241 -21.59 -3.44 -1.87
N GLY A 242 -22.32 -3.25 -0.77
CA GLY A 242 -23.12 -4.32 -0.18
C GLY A 242 -23.45 -4.10 1.28
N ARG A 243 -23.24 -5.14 2.11
CA ARG A 243 -23.47 -5.05 3.56
C ARG A 243 -22.34 -5.63 4.39
N ILE A 244 -21.97 -4.90 5.43
CA ILE A 244 -21.00 -5.29 6.46
C ILE A 244 -21.66 -5.09 7.82
N GLY A 245 -21.53 -6.03 8.76
CA GLY A 245 -22.10 -5.89 10.11
C GLY A 245 -23.61 -5.57 10.19
N GLY A 246 -24.38 -5.88 9.14
CA GLY A 246 -25.80 -5.50 9.00
C GLY A 246 -26.04 -4.13 8.35
N ARG A 247 -25.04 -3.23 8.31
CA ARG A 247 -25.11 -1.91 7.67
C ARG A 247 -24.98 -1.99 6.16
N ARG A 248 -25.54 -1.03 5.42
CA ARG A 248 -25.21 -0.81 4.00
C ARG A 248 -23.87 -0.10 3.91
N VAL A 249 -23.03 -0.53 2.98
CA VAL A 249 -21.71 0.07 2.73
C VAL A 249 -21.50 0.25 1.24
N LEU A 250 -21.08 1.45 0.86
CA LEU A 250 -20.49 1.76 -0.44
C LEU A 250 -19.11 2.39 -0.20
N ILE A 251 -18.11 1.91 -0.94
CA ILE A 251 -16.78 2.53 -1.08
C ILE A 251 -16.58 2.69 -2.58
N ARG A 252 -16.51 3.92 -3.07
CA ARG A 252 -16.34 4.26 -4.50
C ARG A 252 -15.02 5.01 -4.68
N ILE A 253 -14.21 4.55 -5.62
CA ILE A 253 -12.89 5.09 -5.90
C ILE A 253 -12.85 5.51 -7.37
N ASP A 254 -12.50 6.76 -7.59
CA ASP A 254 -12.28 7.38 -8.88
C ASP A 254 -10.80 7.81 -8.94
N GLN A 255 -10.01 7.18 -9.83
CA GLN A 255 -8.56 7.38 -9.97
C GLN A 255 -8.22 7.83 -11.42
N PRO A 256 -8.21 9.16 -11.69
CA PRO A 256 -7.98 9.70 -13.03
C PRO A 256 -6.63 9.25 -13.61
N ALA A 257 -6.62 8.77 -14.86
CA ALA A 257 -5.44 8.16 -15.47
C ALA A 257 -4.25 9.12 -15.63
N ASP A 258 -4.52 10.42 -15.77
CA ASP A 258 -3.52 11.50 -15.79
C ASP A 258 -2.81 11.67 -14.45
N ARG A 259 -3.45 11.31 -13.32
CA ARG A 259 -2.89 11.29 -11.95
C ARG A 259 -2.32 9.94 -11.53
N CYS A 260 -2.30 8.93 -12.41
CA CYS A 260 -1.82 7.57 -12.09
C CYS A 260 -0.47 7.24 -12.72
N VAL A 261 0.32 6.41 -12.05
CA VAL A 261 1.48 5.70 -12.63
C VAL A 261 1.18 4.21 -12.76
N SER A 262 1.75 3.54 -13.76
CA SER A 262 1.56 2.10 -14.00
C SER A 262 2.91 1.39 -14.00
N LEU A 263 3.26 0.71 -12.90
CA LEU A 263 4.56 0.09 -12.67
C LEU A 263 4.52 -1.43 -12.85
N GLN A 264 5.57 -2.02 -13.42
CA GLN A 264 5.68 -3.48 -13.53
C GLN A 264 6.25 -4.09 -12.24
N TYR A 265 5.53 -5.03 -11.63
CA TYR A 265 5.97 -5.81 -10.47
C TYR A 265 6.46 -7.20 -10.93
N THR A 266 7.42 -7.78 -10.21
CA THR A 266 7.96 -9.12 -10.49
C THR A 266 7.89 -9.99 -9.25
N ASP A 267 7.07 -11.05 -9.30
CA ASP A 267 6.88 -11.96 -8.18
C ASP A 267 8.07 -12.91 -7.96
N PRO A 268 8.15 -13.54 -6.78
CA PRO A 268 9.13 -14.60 -6.50
C PRO A 268 9.11 -15.80 -7.47
N ASP A 269 8.01 -16.05 -8.17
CA ASP A 269 7.90 -17.09 -9.21
C ASP A 269 8.27 -16.61 -10.62
N GLY A 270 8.73 -15.35 -10.77
CA GLY A 270 9.00 -14.70 -12.04
C GLY A 270 7.75 -14.19 -12.76
N GLY A 271 6.56 -14.42 -12.20
CA GLY A 271 5.30 -13.89 -12.68
C GLY A 271 5.27 -12.37 -12.63
N LYS A 272 4.74 -11.75 -13.69
CA LYS A 272 4.63 -10.29 -13.78
C LYS A 272 3.21 -9.82 -13.48
N ALA A 273 3.11 -8.62 -12.93
CA ALA A 273 1.88 -7.83 -12.82
C ALA A 273 2.18 -6.37 -13.18
N VAL A 274 1.15 -5.59 -13.45
CA VAL A 274 1.24 -4.13 -13.53
C VAL A 274 0.30 -3.55 -12.49
N CYS A 275 0.83 -2.73 -11.59
CA CYS A 275 0.04 -1.97 -10.64
C CYS A 275 -0.15 -0.54 -11.14
N THR A 276 -1.40 -0.08 -11.20
CA THR A 276 -1.76 1.33 -11.43
C THR A 276 -2.01 1.98 -10.08
N ASN A 277 -1.14 2.89 -9.65
CA ASN A 277 -1.23 3.58 -8.35
C ASN A 277 -1.50 5.09 -8.50
N THR A 278 -2.20 5.67 -7.52
CA THR A 278 -2.23 7.11 -7.27
C THR A 278 -2.37 7.43 -5.79
N GLU A 279 -1.77 8.54 -5.35
CA GLU A 279 -2.00 9.16 -4.03
C GLU A 279 -3.02 10.32 -4.12
N GLN A 280 -3.67 10.48 -5.28
CA GLN A 280 -4.58 11.57 -5.63
C GLN A 280 -5.95 11.07 -6.13
N ALA A 281 -6.40 9.92 -5.64
CA ALA A 281 -7.75 9.42 -5.92
C ALA A 281 -8.83 10.24 -5.21
N ASP A 282 -10.02 10.28 -5.81
CA ASP A 282 -11.25 10.71 -5.17
C ASP A 282 -11.95 9.47 -4.58
N VAL A 283 -12.11 9.44 -3.25
CA VAL A 283 -12.69 8.31 -2.51
C VAL A 283 -13.95 8.76 -1.79
N HIS A 284 -15.07 8.12 -2.10
CA HIS A 284 -16.37 8.36 -1.46
C HIS A 284 -16.79 7.13 -0.66
N ILE A 285 -17.28 7.36 0.56
CA ILE A 285 -17.69 6.28 1.47
C ILE A 285 -19.06 6.60 2.03
N GLU A 286 -19.95 5.62 2.00
CA GLU A 286 -21.27 5.69 2.63
C GLU A 286 -21.45 4.48 3.56
N ILE A 287 -21.85 4.72 4.81
CA ILE A 287 -22.20 3.69 5.79
C ILE A 287 -23.54 4.05 6.43
N ASP A 288 -24.61 3.44 5.92
CA ASP A 288 -26.02 3.75 6.19
C ASP A 288 -26.42 5.22 5.99
N ASP A 289 -26.14 6.10 6.96
CA ASP A 289 -26.42 7.54 6.97
C ASP A 289 -25.16 8.42 7.04
N ARG A 290 -24.02 7.85 7.48
CA ARG A 290 -22.72 8.54 7.48
C ARG A 290 -22.09 8.52 6.10
N HIS A 291 -21.48 9.64 5.72
CA HIS A 291 -20.76 9.78 4.46
C HIS A 291 -19.43 10.50 4.67
N TRP A 292 -18.42 10.14 3.88
CA TRP A 292 -17.13 10.79 3.80
C TRP A 292 -16.75 11.00 2.33
N SER A 293 -15.92 12.00 2.05
CA SER A 293 -15.36 12.24 0.72
C SER A 293 -13.95 12.80 0.85
N VAL A 294 -12.98 12.01 0.42
CA VAL A 294 -11.55 12.32 0.41
C VAL A 294 -11.20 12.64 -1.04
N LEU A 295 -10.97 13.92 -1.36
CA LEU A 295 -10.89 14.40 -2.73
C LEU A 295 -9.46 14.79 -3.11
N GLY A 296 -8.87 14.03 -4.02
CA GLY A 296 -7.51 14.21 -4.53
C GLY A 296 -6.40 13.89 -3.53
N THR A 297 -6.69 13.17 -2.45
CA THR A 297 -5.70 12.74 -1.43
C THR A 297 -5.88 11.28 -1.00
N GLY A 298 -6.72 10.50 -1.69
CA GLY A 298 -6.87 9.08 -1.43
C GLY A 298 -5.75 8.28 -2.10
N HIS A 299 -5.18 7.33 -1.37
CA HIS A 299 -4.33 6.30 -1.96
C HIS A 299 -5.21 5.23 -2.63
N ALA A 300 -4.93 4.89 -3.89
CA ALA A 300 -5.61 3.80 -4.58
C ALA A 300 -4.74 3.06 -5.60
N GLU A 301 -4.76 1.74 -5.52
CA GLU A 301 -4.13 0.81 -6.46
C GLU A 301 -5.13 -0.09 -7.18
N VAL A 302 -4.86 -0.36 -8.46
CA VAL A 302 -5.46 -1.47 -9.22
C VAL A 302 -4.36 -2.26 -9.91
N GLY A 303 -4.20 -3.54 -9.53
CA GLY A 303 -3.20 -4.43 -10.09
C GLY A 303 -3.80 -5.51 -10.99
N LEU A 304 -3.21 -5.70 -12.17
CA LEU A 304 -3.69 -6.61 -13.22
C LEU A 304 -2.53 -7.38 -13.88
N ARG A 305 -2.86 -8.44 -14.64
CA ARG A 305 -1.89 -9.34 -15.27
C ARG A 305 -2.23 -9.72 -16.71
N GLY A 306 -1.21 -10.02 -17.50
CA GLY A 306 -1.36 -10.47 -18.87
C GLY A 306 -2.11 -9.45 -19.72
N ARG A 307 -3.01 -9.91 -20.61
CA ARG A 307 -3.80 -9.03 -21.51
C ARG A 307 -4.76 -8.06 -20.81
N ALA A 308 -4.94 -8.16 -19.49
CA ALA A 308 -5.74 -7.22 -18.71
C ALA A 308 -4.88 -6.14 -18.04
N ALA A 309 -3.56 -6.29 -18.00
CA ALA A 309 -2.67 -5.24 -17.53
C ALA A 309 -2.68 -4.05 -18.51
N PRO A 310 -2.69 -2.80 -18.02
CA PRO A 310 -2.42 -1.64 -18.86
C PRO A 310 -0.95 -1.64 -19.29
N ASP A 311 -0.63 -0.80 -20.28
CA ASP A 311 0.76 -0.52 -20.62
C ASP A 311 1.49 0.10 -19.42
N VAL A 312 2.78 -0.24 -19.29
CA VAL A 312 3.65 0.30 -18.25
C VAL A 312 3.91 1.77 -18.54
N ASN A 313 3.62 2.62 -17.56
CA ASN A 313 3.81 4.07 -17.60
C ASN A 313 4.32 4.52 -16.23
N GLU A 314 5.61 4.28 -15.99
CA GLU A 314 6.27 4.63 -14.72
C GLU A 314 6.57 6.14 -14.63
N ARG A 315 6.47 6.89 -15.73
CA ARG A 315 6.79 8.33 -15.77
C ARG A 315 8.18 8.65 -15.18
N ILE A 316 9.13 7.73 -15.38
CA ILE A 316 10.54 7.97 -15.09
C ILE A 316 11.04 9.07 -16.06
N PRO A 317 11.75 10.11 -15.57
CA PRO A 317 12.35 11.12 -16.43
C PRO A 317 13.34 10.52 -17.43
N THR A 318 13.33 11.07 -18.65
CA THR A 318 14.34 10.82 -19.68
C THR A 318 15.54 11.72 -19.53
#